data_AF-A0AA37SYP0-F1
#
_entry.id   AF-A0AA37SYP0-F1
#
_cell.length_a   1.000
_cell.length_b   1.000
_cell.length_c   1.000
_cell.angle_alpha   90.00
_cell.angle_beta   90.00
_cell.angle_gamma   90.00
#
_symmetry.space_group_name_H-M   'P 1'
#
loop_
_entity.id
_entity.type
_entity.pdbx_description
1 polymer ?
#
loop_
_entity_poly.entity_id
_entity_poly.type
_entity_poly.pdbx_seq_one_letter_code
_entity_poly.pdbx_strand_id
1 'polypeptide(L)' 'MNYVEKANTLESIDNLSKREKQIAMKIMEGLPNKLIACQLFISERTVKFHCANIYRKLQIRNRHALIANYYRDLVIYA' A
#
# COMPACT_ATOMS: atom_id res chain seq x y z
N MET A 1 -15.22 12.17 25.57
CA MET A 1 -15.92 11.82 24.32
C MET A 1 -14.95 12.02 23.17
N ASN A 2 -14.40 10.93 22.62
CA ASN A 2 -13.95 10.77 21.23
C ASN A 2 -13.39 9.36 21.10
N TYR A 3 -14.33 8.42 20.92
CA TYR A 3 -14.05 7.03 20.60
C TYR A 3 -13.84 6.95 19.08
N VAL A 4 -12.70 6.38 18.68
CA VAL A 4 -12.38 5.69 17.41
C VAL A 4 -12.28 6.53 16.13
N GLU A 5 -11.05 6.62 15.60
CA GLU A 5 -10.70 6.19 14.23
C GLU A 5 -9.21 5.79 14.21
N LYS A 6 -8.86 4.67 14.87
CA LYS A 6 -7.64 3.95 14.48
C LYS A 6 -7.97 3.30 13.13
N ALA A 7 -7.71 4.00 12.04
CA ALA A 7 -7.83 3.43 10.71
C ALA A 7 -6.86 2.24 10.61
N ASN A 8 -7.40 1.03 10.78
CA ASN A 8 -6.65 -0.20 10.65
C ASN A 8 -6.18 -0.23 9.20
N THR A 9 -4.86 -0.18 8.95
CA THR A 9 -4.35 -0.11 7.58
C THR A 9 -4.82 -1.33 6.77
N LEU A 10 -5.05 -2.45 7.46
CA LEU A 10 -5.67 -3.67 6.94
C LEU A 10 -7.11 -3.47 6.44
N GLU A 11 -7.98 -2.77 7.19
CA GLU A 11 -9.34 -2.42 6.73
C GLU A 11 -9.30 -1.44 5.55
N SER A 12 -8.30 -0.54 5.54
CA SER A 12 -8.12 0.42 4.45
C SER A 12 -7.58 -0.26 3.18
N ILE A 13 -6.78 -1.32 3.31
CA ILE A 13 -6.31 -2.15 2.20
C ILE A 13 -7.50 -2.83 1.51
N ASP A 14 -8.58 -3.14 2.22
CA ASP A 14 -9.75 -3.76 1.59
C ASP A 14 -10.45 -2.90 0.55
N ASN A 15 -10.29 -1.57 0.63
CA ASN A 15 -10.77 -0.61 -0.37
C ASN A 15 -9.90 -0.55 -1.64
N LEU A 16 -8.77 -1.24 -1.67
CA LEU A 16 -7.93 -1.38 -2.87
C LEU A 16 -8.51 -2.43 -3.81
N SER A 17 -8.46 -2.16 -5.11
CA SER A 17 -8.73 -3.17 -6.14
C SER A 17 -7.73 -4.32 -6.03
N LYS A 18 -8.08 -5.48 -6.60
CA LYS A 18 -7.18 -6.65 -6.64
C LYS A 18 -5.77 -6.30 -7.13
N ARG A 19 -5.68 -5.43 -8.16
CA ARG A 19 -4.39 -5.01 -8.71
C ARG A 19 -3.62 -4.07 -7.79
N GLU A 20 -4.31 -3.13 -7.15
CA GLU A 20 -3.72 -2.24 -6.18
C GLU A 20 -3.24 -3.00 -4.93
N LYS A 21 -3.98 -4.02 -4.47
CA LYS A 21 -3.54 -4.92 -3.39
C LYS A 21 -2.24 -5.63 -3.75
N GLN A 22 -2.15 -6.23 -4.95
CA GLN A 22 -0.91 -6.87 -5.43
C GLN A 22 0.28 -5.90 -5.40
N ILE A 23 0.09 -4.69 -5.91
CA ILE A 23 1.17 -3.68 -5.95
C ILE A 23 1.54 -3.21 -4.54
N ALA A 24 0.56 -2.95 -3.68
CA ALA A 24 0.79 -2.52 -2.29
C ALA A 24 1.61 -3.56 -1.51
N MET A 25 1.28 -4.85 -1.63
CA MET A 25 2.03 -5.94 -1.01
C MET A 25 3.49 -5.95 -1.46
N LYS A 26 3.74 -5.82 -2.78
CA LYS A 26 5.10 -5.75 -3.30
C LYS A 26 5.88 -4.50 -2.86
N ILE A 27 5.20 -3.38 -2.64
CA ILE A 27 5.82 -2.18 -2.05
C ILE A 27 6.22 -2.43 -0.58
N MET A 28 5.37 -3.10 0.20
CA MET A 28 5.62 -3.45 1.60
C MET A 28 6.78 -4.44 1.74
N GLU A 29 6.95 -5.35 0.77
CA GLU A 29 8.14 -6.22 0.62
C GLU A 29 9.42 -5.42 0.28
N GLY A 30 9.32 -4.11 0.04
CA GLY A 30 10.46 -3.24 -0.26
C GLY A 30 10.84 -3.17 -1.75
N LEU A 31 10.08 -3.79 -2.64
CA LEU A 31 10.44 -3.84 -4.06
C LEU A 31 10.33 -2.44 -4.73
N PRO A 32 11.28 -2.08 -5.62
CA PRO A 32 11.18 -0.88 -6.44
C PRO A 32 10.18 -1.08 -7.60
N ASN A 33 9.59 0.01 -8.09
CA ASN A 33 8.57 -0.02 -9.16
C ASN A 33 9.01 -0.81 -10.40
N LYS A 34 10.31 -0.78 -10.76
CA LYS A 34 10.88 -1.55 -11.87
C LYS A 34 10.73 -3.07 -11.69
N LEU A 35 11.00 -3.57 -10.49
CA LEU A 35 10.83 -5.00 -10.20
C LEU A 35 9.36 -5.37 -10.10
N ILE A 36 8.53 -4.51 -9.51
CA ILE A 36 7.07 -4.71 -9.48
C ILE A 36 6.49 -4.79 -10.90
N ALA A 37 6.92 -3.87 -11.78
CA ALA A 37 6.52 -3.84 -13.18
C ALA A 37 6.88 -5.14 -13.90
N CYS A 38 8.11 -5.63 -13.69
CA CYS A 38 8.58 -6.90 -14.24
C CYS A 38 7.76 -8.09 -13.72
N GLN A 39 7.60 -8.23 -12.40
CA GLN A 39 6.87 -9.35 -11.78
C GLN A 39 5.40 -9.39 -12.18
N LEU A 40 4.80 -8.23 -12.40
CA LEU A 40 3.38 -8.10 -12.70
C LEU A 40 3.09 -7.93 -14.20
N PHE A 41 4.10 -8.02 -15.07
CA PHE A 41 4.01 -7.88 -16.53
C PHE A 41 3.29 -6.59 -16.98
N ILE A 42 3.63 -5.46 -16.38
CA ILE A 42 3.11 -4.13 -16.73
C ILE A 42 4.23 -3.10 -16.81
N SER A 43 3.96 -1.92 -17.37
CA SER A 43 4.96 -0.85 -17.42
C SER A 43 5.22 -0.23 -16.05
N GLU A 44 6.43 0.30 -15.82
CA GLU A 44 6.73 1.12 -14.63
C GLU A 44 5.78 2.32 -14.48
N ARG A 45 5.35 2.90 -15.61
CA ARG A 45 4.36 3.99 -15.62
C ARG A 45 3.02 3.53 -15.05
N THR A 46 2.58 2.33 -15.42
CA THR A 46 1.35 1.71 -14.89
C THR A 46 1.48 1.45 -13.39
N VAL A 47 2.65 0.99 -12.91
CA VAL A 47 2.90 0.85 -11.47
C VAL A 47 2.79 2.21 -10.77
N LYS A 48 3.45 3.26 -11.29
CA LYS A 48 3.36 4.62 -10.72
C LYS A 48 1.91 5.13 -10.65
N PHE A 49 1.11 4.87 -11.68
CA PHE A 49 -0.31 5.21 -11.69
C PHE A 49 -1.08 4.51 -10.57
N HIS A 50 -0.88 3.19 -10.40
CA HIS A 50 -1.49 2.47 -9.28
C HIS A 50 -0.99 2.95 -7.92
N CYS A 51 0.30 3.27 -7.77
CA CYS A 51 0.83 3.85 -6.53
C CYS A 51 0.11 5.14 -6.15
N ALA A 52 -0.11 6.05 -7.10
CA ALA A 52 -0.85 7.28 -6.84
C ALA A 52 -2.28 7.01 -6.37
N ASN A 53 -2.97 6.04 -6.97
CA ASN A 53 -4.30 5.63 -6.55
C ASN A 53 -4.31 4.96 -5.17
N ILE A 54 -3.33 4.10 -4.87
CA ILE A 54 -3.16 3.47 -3.56
C ILE A 54 -3.00 4.55 -2.49
N TYR A 55 -2.08 5.50 -2.69
CA TYR A 55 -1.81 6.54 -1.71
C TYR A 55 -3.04 7.43 -1.47
N ARG A 56 -3.76 7.78 -2.54
CA ARG A 56 -5.01 8.53 -2.45
C ARG A 56 -6.08 7.76 -1.67
N LYS A 57 -6.28 6.48 -1.98
CA LYS A 57 -7.30 5.64 -1.32
C LYS A 57 -7.01 5.37 0.15
N LEU A 58 -5.73 5.21 0.48
CA LEU A 58 -5.27 4.99 1.85
C LEU A 58 -5.02 6.30 2.62
N GLN A 59 -5.26 7.45 1.98
CA GLN A 59 -5.02 8.80 2.54
C GLN A 59 -3.59 8.99 3.10
N ILE A 60 -2.60 8.40 2.42
CA ILE A 60 -1.18 8.53 2.77
C ILE A 60 -0.43 9.32 1.70
N ARG A 61 0.72 9.88 2.08
CA ARG A 61 1.47 10.79 1.21
C ARG A 61 2.39 10.08 0.22
N ASN A 62 2.95 8.93 0.59
CA ASN A 62 4.01 8.30 -0.19
C ASN A 62 4.23 6.83 0.18
N ARG A 63 5.17 6.20 -0.54
CA ARG A 63 5.59 4.81 -0.31
C ARG A 63 6.08 4.55 1.12
N HIS A 64 6.80 5.51 1.73
CA HIS A 64 7.39 5.31 3.05
C HIS A 64 6.30 5.25 4.12
N ALA A 65 5.27 6.08 3.99
CA ALA A 65 4.08 6.00 4.84
C ALA A 65 3.38 4.63 4.71
N LEU A 66 3.26 4.10 3.48
CA LEU A 66 2.67 2.76 3.25
C LEU A 66 3.46 1.67 3.99
N ILE A 67 4.79 1.70 3.84
CA ILE A 67 5.69 0.72 4.45
C ILE A 67 5.69 0.84 5.98
N ALA A 68 5.79 2.06 6.50
CA ALA A 68 5.80 2.31 7.95
C ALA A 68 4.49 1.89 8.62
N ASN A 69 3.33 2.16 8.00
CA ASN A 69 2.03 1.74 8.52
C ASN A 69 1.91 0.20 8.54
N TYR A 70 2.37 -0.48 7.48
CA TYR A 70 2.38 -1.93 7.43
C TYR A 70 3.20 -2.57 8.56
N TYR A 71 4.43 -2.11 8.79
CA TYR A 71 5.27 -2.64 9.87
C TYR A 71 4.72 -2.29 11.26
N ARG A 72 4.13 -1.10 11.43
CA ARG A 72 3.47 -0.72 12.67
C ARG A 72 2.34 -1.69 13.02
N ASP A 73 1.49 -2.02 12.05
CA ASP A 73 0.41 -2.96 12.27
C ASP A 73 0.95 -4.35 12.59
N LEU A 74 1.94 -4.85 11.84
CA LEU A 74 2.53 -6.17 12.08
C LEU A 74 3.10 -6.31 13.50
N VAL A 75 3.73 -5.27 14.04
CA VAL A 75 4.30 -5.26 15.40
C VAL A 75 3.20 -5.17 16.47
N ILE A 76 2.05 -4.58 16.18
CA ILE A 76 0.92 -4.51 17.13
C ILE A 76 0.20 -5.85 17.27
N TYR A 77 0.24 -6.71 16.23
CA TYR A 77 -0.39 -8.03 16.23
C TYR A 77 0.58 -9.19 16.54
N ALA A 78 1.83 -8.89 16.90
CA ALA A 78 2.85 -9.85 17.33
C ALA A 78 3.01 -9.84 18.86
#